data_AF-A0A4V3BAN2-F1
#
_entry.id   AF-A0A4V3BAN2-F1
#
_cell.length_a   1.000
_cell.length_b   1.000
_cell.length_c   1.000
_cell.angle_alpha   90.00
_cell.angle_beta   90.00
_cell.angle_gamma   90.00
#
_symmetry.space_group_name_H-M   'P 1'
#
loop_
_entity.id
_entity.type
_entity.pdbx_description
1 polymer ?
#
loop_
_entity_poly.entity_id
_entity_poly.type
_entity_poly.pdbx_seq_one_letter_code
_entity_poly.pdbx_strand_id
1 'polypeptide(L)'
;MPAFKANHSVRIGSDRNFGLVFCVVFVLIAVFPVLNADTPRLWAFAIAGVFLLFALWKPGFLSGLNRAWFWLGTMIGAVMAPIVMFIIFVTVMVPIGLALRLVGKDLLSQKIDKAASSYWIERTEAPRSMTNQF
;
A
#
# COMPACT_ATOMS: atom_id res chain seq x y z
N MET A 1 -9.97 -27.72 -13.63
CA MET A 1 -8.98 -26.90 -12.89
C MET A 1 -9.75 -25.98 -11.95
N PRO A 2 -9.61 -26.09 -10.62
CA PRO A 2 -10.28 -25.18 -9.70
C PRO A 2 -9.53 -23.84 -9.72
N ALA A 3 -10.23 -22.75 -10.05
CA ALA A 3 -9.69 -21.41 -9.96
C ALA A 3 -9.46 -21.05 -8.48
N PHE A 4 -8.25 -20.61 -8.14
CA PHE A 4 -7.93 -20.07 -6.82
C PHE A 4 -8.84 -18.86 -6.55
N LYS A 5 -9.90 -19.05 -5.74
CA LYS A 5 -10.70 -17.94 -5.20
C LYS A 5 -9.91 -17.33 -4.04
N ALA A 6 -9.46 -16.10 -4.21
CA ALA A 6 -8.97 -15.32 -3.08
C ALA A 6 -10.12 -15.16 -2.06
N ASN A 7 -9.96 -15.71 -0.85
CA ASN A 7 -11.00 -15.73 0.19
C ASN A 7 -11.24 -14.37 0.87
N HIS A 8 -10.60 -13.29 0.42
CA HIS A 8 -10.80 -11.95 0.97
C HIS A 8 -11.55 -11.07 -0.03
N SER A 9 -12.83 -10.83 0.26
CA SER A 9 -13.58 -9.76 -0.41
C SER A 9 -13.05 -8.41 0.06
N VAL A 10 -12.60 -7.56 -0.86
CA VAL A 10 -12.22 -6.18 -0.56
C VAL A 10 -13.46 -5.43 -0.08
N ARG A 11 -13.51 -5.12 1.22
CA ARG A 11 -14.63 -4.39 1.82
C ARG A 11 -14.43 -2.90 1.60
N ILE A 12 -15.35 -2.27 0.88
CA ILE A 12 -15.40 -0.82 0.74
C ILE A 12 -15.71 -0.23 2.13
N GLY A 13 -15.04 0.88 2.48
CA GLY A 13 -15.29 1.59 3.74
C GLY A 13 -16.73 2.09 3.84
N SER A 14 -17.25 2.24 5.06
CA SER A 14 -18.62 2.74 5.28
C SER A 14 -18.79 4.16 4.72
N ASP A 15 -19.91 4.41 4.03
CA ASP A 15 -20.28 5.72 3.49
C ASP A 15 -20.31 6.83 4.58
N ARG A 16 -20.63 6.44 5.83
CA ARG A 16 -20.58 7.35 6.99
C ARG A 16 -19.15 7.81 7.29
N ASN A 17 -18.20 6.87 7.33
CA ASN A 17 -16.80 7.17 7.58
C ASN A 17 -16.21 8.03 6.47
N PHE A 18 -16.58 7.75 5.21
CA PHE A 18 -16.21 8.60 4.08
C PHE A 18 -16.67 10.05 4.31
N GLY A 19 -17.96 10.25 4.63
CA GLY A 19 -18.49 11.59 4.90
C GLY A 19 -17.81 12.31 6.08
N LEU A 20 -17.51 11.59 7.16
CA LEU A 20 -16.81 12.14 8.32
C LEU A 20 -15.37 12.56 8.00
N VAL A 21 -14.62 11.74 7.24
CA VAL A 21 -13.26 12.08 6.83
C VAL A 21 -13.26 13.36 5.99
N PHE A 22 -14.16 13.47 5.01
CA PHE A 22 -14.26 14.68 4.19
C PHE A 22 -14.72 15.90 5.00
N CYS A 23 -15.63 15.73 5.96
CA CYS A 23 -15.98 16.79 6.91
C CYS A 23 -14.74 17.31 7.64
N VAL A 24 -13.92 16.42 8.22
CA VAL A 24 -12.68 16.81 8.92
C VAL A 24 -11.71 17.52 7.98
N VAL A 25 -11.51 17.00 6.77
CA VAL A 25 -10.64 17.63 5.76
C VAL A 25 -11.12 19.05 5.42
N PHE A 26 -12.41 19.25 5.18
CA PHE A 26 -12.95 20.58 4.87
C PHE A 26 -12.91 21.53 6.06
N VAL A 27 -13.08 21.04 7.29
CA VAL A 27 -12.88 21.84 8.51
C VAL A 27 -11.43 22.29 8.62
N LEU A 28 -10.46 21.39 8.39
CA LEU A 28 -9.04 21.75 8.38
C LEU A 28 -8.74 22.82 7.31
N ILE A 29 -9.30 22.69 6.10
CA ILE A 29 -9.17 23.69 5.03
C ILE A 29 -9.82 25.03 5.42
N ALA A 30 -10.96 24.98 6.13
CA ALA A 30 -11.67 26.18 6.56
C ALA A 30 -10.90 26.95 7.65
N VAL A 31 -10.22 26.22 8.55
CA VAL A 31 -9.48 26.77 9.70
C VAL A 31 -8.02 27.09 9.35
N PHE A 32 -7.44 26.47 8.31
CA PHE A 32 -6.05 26.70 7.90
C PHE A 32 -5.67 28.19 7.73
N PRO A 33 -6.50 29.07 7.14
CA PRO A 33 -6.20 30.50 7.03
C PRO A 33 -6.12 31.22 8.37
N VAL A 34 -6.85 30.74 9.38
CA VAL A 34 -6.89 31.35 10.72
C VAL A 34 -5.51 31.27 11.39
N LEU A 35 -4.69 30.27 11.04
CA LEU A 35 -3.31 30.17 11.51
C LEU A 35 -2.41 31.31 11.01
N ASN A 36 -2.81 31.98 9.92
CA ASN A 36 -2.10 33.13 9.34
C ASN A 36 -2.83 34.46 9.64
N ALA A 37 -3.73 34.48 10.62
CA ALA A 37 -4.59 35.61 10.97
C ALA A 37 -5.59 36.06 9.88
N ASP A 38 -5.84 35.21 8.88
CA ASP A 38 -6.87 35.46 7.85
C ASP A 38 -8.25 34.98 8.27
N THR A 39 -9.29 35.46 7.56
CA THR A 39 -10.67 35.02 7.80
C THR A 39 -10.86 33.55 7.42
N PRO A 40 -11.60 32.76 8.22
CA PRO A 40 -11.91 31.38 7.89
C PRO A 40 -12.71 31.32 6.58
N ARG A 41 -12.44 30.30 5.77
CA ARG A 41 -13.15 30.10 4.50
C ARG A 41 -14.56 29.59 4.78
N LEU A 42 -15.52 30.51 4.89
CA LEU A 42 -16.93 30.22 5.15
C LEU A 42 -17.52 29.19 4.17
N TRP A 43 -17.10 29.23 2.90
CA TRP A 43 -17.52 28.24 1.90
C TRP A 43 -17.09 26.81 2.26
N ALA A 44 -15.87 26.63 2.78
CA ALA A 44 -15.37 25.32 3.17
C ALA A 44 -16.09 24.81 4.42
N PHE A 45 -16.46 25.70 5.33
CA PHE A 45 -17.29 25.38 6.49
C PHE A 45 -18.71 24.94 6.10
N ALA A 46 -19.32 25.61 5.11
CA ALA A 46 -20.61 25.22 4.56
C ALA A 46 -20.55 23.82 3.93
N ILE A 47 -19.51 23.53 3.14
CA ILE A 47 -19.31 22.20 2.56
C ILE A 47 -19.10 21.13 3.65
N ALA A 48 -18.32 21.41 4.69
CA ALA A 48 -18.15 20.50 5.82
C ALA A 48 -19.50 20.17 6.50
N GLY A 49 -20.34 21.18 6.73
CA GLY A 49 -21.68 21.00 7.30
C GLY A 49 -22.58 20.12 6.43
N VAL A 50 -22.53 20.28 5.10
CA VAL A 50 -23.27 19.44 4.15
C VAL A 50 -22.78 17.98 4.23
N PHE A 51 -21.47 17.75 4.24
CA PHE A 51 -20.90 16.41 4.38
C PHE A 51 -21.30 15.75 5.72
N LEU A 52 -21.25 16.51 6.82
CA LEU A 52 -21.66 16.02 8.14
C LEU A 52 -23.15 15.65 8.17
N LEU A 53 -24.01 16.49 7.61
CA LEU A 53 -25.45 16.26 7.54
C LEU A 53 -25.77 14.97 6.77
N PHE A 54 -25.19 14.82 5.57
CA PHE A 54 -25.41 13.61 4.77
C PHE A 54 -24.78 12.36 5.40
N ALA A 55 -23.64 12.49 6.07
CA ALA A 55 -23.01 11.36 6.78
C ALA A 55 -23.90 10.82 7.90
N LEU A 56 -24.61 11.68 8.63
CA LEU A 56 -25.43 11.30 9.78
C LEU A 56 -26.86 10.88 9.38
N TRP A 57 -27.52 11.64 8.51
CA TRP A 57 -28.93 11.38 8.17
C TRP A 57 -29.15 10.42 7.01
N LYS A 58 -28.37 10.53 5.93
CA LYS A 58 -28.59 9.70 4.72
C LYS A 58 -27.28 9.38 4.01
N PRO A 59 -26.44 8.51 4.59
CA PRO A 59 -25.12 8.19 4.03
C PRO A 59 -25.20 7.56 2.64
N GLY A 60 -26.34 6.95 2.29
CA GLY A 60 -26.57 6.37 0.97
C GLY A 60 -26.43 7.37 -0.19
N PHE A 61 -26.56 8.69 0.03
CA PHE A 61 -26.27 9.69 -1.00
C PHE A 61 -24.77 9.81 -1.30
N LEU A 62 -23.92 9.61 -0.29
CA LEU A 62 -22.46 9.59 -0.43
C LEU A 62 -21.94 8.28 -1.03
N SER A 63 -22.77 7.25 -1.18
CA SER A 63 -22.34 5.92 -1.65
C SER A 63 -21.70 5.95 -3.04
N GLY A 64 -22.26 6.71 -3.99
CA GLY A 64 -21.71 6.86 -5.33
C GLY A 64 -20.33 7.53 -5.30
N LEU A 65 -20.18 8.57 -4.48
CA LEU A 65 -18.93 9.30 -4.33
C LEU A 65 -17.87 8.47 -3.59
N ASN A 66 -18.26 7.75 -2.54
CA ASN A 66 -17.39 6.84 -1.79
C ASN A 66 -16.84 5.74 -2.73
N ARG A 67 -17.69 5.16 -3.58
CA ARG A 67 -17.25 4.15 -4.55
C ARG A 67 -16.30 4.71 -5.61
N ALA A 68 -16.57 5.91 -6.12
CA ALA A 68 -15.67 6.58 -7.07
C ALA A 68 -14.31 6.90 -6.42
N TRP A 69 -14.33 7.45 -5.20
CA TRP A 69 -13.13 7.72 -4.41
C TRP A 69 -12.34 6.45 -4.12
N PHE A 70 -13.03 5.36 -3.76
CA PHE A 70 -12.41 4.06 -3.53
C PHE A 70 -11.70 3.56 -4.78
N TRP A 71 -12.36 3.64 -5.94
CA TRP A 71 -11.75 3.23 -7.21
C TRP A 71 -10.51 4.05 -7.55
N LEU A 72 -10.58 5.38 -7.41
CA LEU A 72 -9.41 6.25 -7.58
C LEU A 72 -8.28 5.88 -6.61
N GLY A 73 -8.59 5.65 -5.33
CA GLY A 73 -7.63 5.22 -4.33
C GLY A 73 -6.96 3.90 -4.70
N THR A 74 -7.71 2.93 -5.22
CA THR A 74 -7.15 1.66 -5.69
C THR A 74 -6.25 1.82 -6.91
N MET A 75 -6.59 2.69 -7.86
CA MET A 75 -5.73 2.97 -9.02
C MET A 75 -4.43 3.66 -8.61
N ILE A 76 -4.52 4.66 -7.72
CA ILE A 76 -3.34 5.31 -7.15
C ILE A 76 -2.49 4.28 -6.41
N GLY A 77 -3.09 3.43 -5.57
CA GLY A 77 -2.39 2.37 -4.86
C GLY A 77 -1.69 1.38 -5.79
N ALA A 78 -2.33 1.00 -6.90
CA ALA A 78 -1.76 0.10 -7.91
C ALA A 78 -0.53 0.69 -8.61
N VAL A 79 -0.44 2.01 -8.74
CA VAL A 79 0.73 2.71 -9.29
C VAL A 79 1.78 2.99 -8.22
N MET A 80 1.36 3.37 -7.01
CA MET A 80 2.26 3.69 -5.92
C MET A 80 2.98 2.45 -5.36
N ALA A 81 2.32 1.29 -5.33
CA ALA A 81 2.93 0.04 -4.88
C ALA A 81 4.21 -0.33 -5.66
N PRO A 82 4.22 -0.41 -7.01
CA PRO A 82 5.44 -0.68 -7.77
C PRO A 82 6.44 0.47 -7.68
N ILE A 83 6.02 1.73 -7.58
CA ILE A 83 6.95 2.87 -7.41
C ILE A 83 7.72 2.75 -6.09
N VAL A 84 7.01 2.54 -4.98
CA VAL A 84 7.64 2.35 -3.66
C VAL A 84 8.53 1.11 -3.68
N MET A 85 8.07 0.01 -4.27
CA MET A 85 8.87 -1.21 -4.40
C MET A 85 10.14 -0.98 -5.24
N PHE A 86 10.04 -0.19 -6.31
CA PHE A 86 11.19 0.18 -7.14
C PHE A 86 12.19 1.04 -6.36
N ILE A 87 11.72 2.02 -5.59
CA ILE A 87 12.59 2.84 -4.73
C ILE A 87 13.32 1.95 -3.72
N ILE A 88 12.60 1.07 -3.02
CA ILE A 88 13.21 0.14 -2.07
C ILE A 88 14.26 -0.74 -2.77
N PHE A 89 13.95 -1.26 -3.95
CA PHE A 89 14.87 -2.08 -4.71
C PHE A 89 16.16 -1.31 -5.07
N VAL A 90 16.05 -0.09 -5.57
CA VAL A 90 17.22 0.72 -5.98
C VAL A 90 18.00 1.24 -4.78
N THR A 91 17.33 1.62 -3.69
CA THR A 91 18.00 2.21 -2.51
C THR A 91 18.55 1.16 -1.54
N VAL A 92 17.98 -0.05 -1.52
CA VAL A 92 18.40 -1.10 -0.58
C VAL A 92 19.04 -2.27 -1.32
N MET A 93 18.31 -2.91 -2.25
CA MET A 93 18.80 -4.14 -2.89
C MET A 93 20.00 -3.91 -3.82
N VAL A 94 19.94 -2.87 -4.65
CA VAL A 94 21.03 -2.53 -5.58
C VAL A 94 22.35 -2.23 -4.86
N PRO A 95 22.42 -1.36 -3.82
CA PRO A 95 23.68 -1.10 -3.14
C PRO A 95 24.20 -2.31 -2.37
N ILE A 96 23.31 -3.15 -1.80
CA ILE A 96 23.73 -4.41 -1.16
C ILE A 96 24.37 -5.34 -2.20
N GLY A 97 23.73 -5.53 -3.36
CA GLY A 97 24.28 -6.34 -4.44
C GLY A 97 25.61 -5.81 -4.98
N LEU A 98 25.72 -4.48 -5.12
CA LEU A 98 26.95 -3.83 -5.54
C LEU A 98 28.07 -3.99 -4.49
N ALA A 99 27.75 -3.82 -3.21
CA ALA A 99 28.70 -4.02 -2.12
C ALA A 99 29.21 -5.48 -2.08
N LEU A 100 28.33 -6.47 -2.22
CA LEU A 100 28.74 -7.88 -2.29
C LEU A 100 29.66 -8.15 -3.49
N ARG A 101 29.36 -7.53 -4.64
CA ARG A 101 30.20 -7.63 -5.84
C ARG A 101 31.57 -6.99 -5.66
N LEU A 102 31.65 -5.84 -4.98
CA LEU A 102 32.91 -5.18 -4.63
C LEU A 102 33.74 -5.98 -3.63
N VAL A 103 33.10 -6.64 -2.66
CA VAL A 103 33.75 -7.56 -1.71
C VAL A 103 34.13 -8.90 -2.38
N GLY A 104 33.67 -9.15 -3.61
CA GLY A 104 33.96 -10.38 -4.35
C GLY A 104 33.19 -11.61 -3.86
N LYS A 105 32.15 -11.43 -3.02
CA LYS A 105 31.32 -12.52 -2.51
C LYS A 105 30.23 -12.86 -3.52
N ASP A 106 30.32 -14.06 -4.09
CA ASP A 106 29.26 -14.64 -4.91
C ASP A 106 28.39 -15.57 -4.05
N LEU A 107 27.41 -14.99 -3.34
CA LEU A 107 26.50 -15.75 -2.46
C LEU A 107 25.50 -16.61 -3.25
N LEU A 108 25.26 -16.27 -4.52
CA LEU A 108 24.27 -16.92 -5.37
C LEU A 108 24.90 -17.90 -6.36
N SER A 109 26.22 -18.10 -6.30
CA SER A 109 26.98 -18.92 -7.26
C SER A 109 26.60 -18.59 -8.71
N GLN A 110 26.50 -17.28 -9.02
CA GLN A 110 26.01 -16.81 -10.32
C GLN A 110 26.98 -17.13 -11.47
N LYS A 111 28.26 -17.34 -11.17
CA LYS A 111 29.25 -17.73 -12.18
C LYS A 111 29.05 -19.20 -12.55
N ILE A 112 28.80 -19.44 -13.85
CA ILE A 112 28.77 -20.78 -14.42
C ILE A 112 30.21 -21.33 -14.44
N ASP A 113 30.47 -22.32 -13.60
CA ASP A 113 31.66 -23.16 -13.64
C ASP A 113 31.53 -24.25 -14.73
N LYS A 114 32.31 -24.12 -15.80
CA LYS A 114 32.31 -25.08 -16.92
C LYS A 114 33.07 -26.36 -16.60
N ALA A 115 33.87 -26.39 -15.54
CA ALA A 115 34.63 -27.55 -15.11
C ALA A 115 33.87 -28.39 -14.06
N ALA A 116 32.79 -27.84 -13.47
CA ALA A 116 31.95 -28.55 -12.53
C ALA A 116 31.18 -29.69 -13.22
N SER A 117 31.31 -30.91 -12.67
CA SER A 117 30.56 -32.09 -13.14
C SER A 117 29.07 -32.03 -12.80
N SER A 118 28.70 -31.29 -11.75
CA SER A 118 27.32 -31.06 -11.32
C SER A 118 27.24 -29.82 -10.42
N TYR A 119 26.16 -29.04 -10.56
CA TYR A 119 25.80 -27.94 -9.64
C TYR A 119 24.96 -28.40 -8.45
N TRP A 120 24.70 -29.71 -8.35
CA TRP A 120 23.90 -30.27 -7.29
C TRP A 120 24.64 -30.15 -5.95
N ILE A 121 24.05 -29.39 -5.02
CA ILE A 121 24.55 -29.30 -3.65
C ILE A 121 24.03 -30.53 -2.90
N GLU A 122 24.89 -31.52 -2.69
CA GLU A 122 24.55 -32.70 -1.89
C GLU A 122 24.23 -32.28 -0.44
N ARG A 123 23.09 -32.74 0.05
CA ARG A 123 22.72 -32.56 1.46
C ARG A 123 23.41 -33.61 2.29
N THR A 124 24.23 -33.18 3.24
CA THR A 124 24.86 -34.03 4.24
C THR A 124 23.91 -34.44 5.37
N GLU A 125 22.77 -33.75 5.52
CA GLU A 125 21.79 -34.02 6.57
C GLU A 125 20.51 -34.68 6.04
N ALA A 126 20.03 -35.68 6.77
CA ALA A 126 18.76 -36.34 6.48
C ALA A 126 17.57 -35.38 6.74
N PRO A 127 16.51 -35.44 5.92
CA PRO A 127 15.35 -34.56 6.08
C PRO A 127 14.69 -34.77 7.44
N ARG A 128 14.60 -33.70 8.24
CA ARG A 128 13.86 -33.70 9.50
C ARG A 128 12.35 -33.68 9.25
N SER A 129 11.61 -34.26 10.20
CA SER A 129 10.16 -34.22 10.22
C SER A 129 9.66 -32.77 10.30
N MET A 130 8.71 -32.43 9.41
CA MET A 130 8.08 -31.09 9.32
C MET A 130 6.83 -30.97 10.19
N THR A 131 6.56 -31.95 11.07
CA THR A 131 5.33 -31.98 11.87
C THR A 131 5.20 -30.79 12.82
N ASN A 132 6.30 -30.21 13.31
CA ASN A 132 6.30 -29.02 14.17
C ASN A 132 7.42 -28.05 13.76
N GLN A 133 7.21 -27.33 12.65
CA GLN A 133 8.20 -26.39 12.09
C GLN A 133 8.05 -24.94 12.56
N PHE A 134 7.17 -24.69 13.54
CA PHE A 134 6.88 -23.37 14.11
C PHE A 134 6.98 -23.41 15.63
#